data_AF-A0A6G1LB90-F1
#
_entry.id   AF-A0A6G1LB90-F1
#
_cell.length_a   1.000
_cell.length_b   1.000
_cell.length_c   1.000
_cell.angle_alpha   90.00
_cell.angle_beta   90.00
_cell.angle_gamma   90.00
#
_symmetry.space_group_name_H-M   'P 1'
#
loop_
_entity.id
_entity.type
_entity.pdbx_description
1 polymer ?
#
loop_
_entity_poly.entity_id
_entity_poly.type
_entity_poly.pdbx_seq_one_letter_code
_entity_poly.pdbx_strand_id
1 'polypeptide(L)'
;MSLLDKVPGELNLSIGGLFTLRRREALHAAGISHVLSVLRLPLDRKLFEGFEHKVVEVDDVEDENLLEHFPACNSFIQDALDSGGGVLVHCAMGKSRSATITCAYLMRRYSITPDQALAQIRESRPLCEPNEGFWKQLQLYHQMATPEDVETTPAYQRWLYQREIELSRACGQAPEAEKIRFEDEHRQDQASDFEMRCRKCRRPLATSQYLAEHSSPSSHPASSKCSHYFLDPLSWMKAELEQGKLDGRLECPKCKTNVGKYAWQGMQCSCGDWIVPGISLAKGRIDEQKSRHKGGPNESSEIGIRMPPGAGGKRSGDGGSGVLAKENL
;
A
#
# COMPACT_ATOMS: atom_id res chain seq x y z
N MET A 1 29.47 33.05 3.31
CA MET A 1 28.42 32.15 3.83
C MET A 1 27.10 32.65 3.26
N SER A 2 26.35 31.82 2.52
CA SER A 2 25.05 32.26 2.02
C SER A 2 24.13 32.58 3.22
N LEU A 3 23.39 33.69 3.15
CA LEU A 3 22.46 34.10 4.21
C LEU A 3 21.21 33.21 4.30
N LEU A 4 21.03 32.35 3.31
CA LEU A 4 19.93 31.42 3.09
C LEU A 4 20.51 30.05 2.74
N ASP A 5 19.87 29.00 3.25
CA ASP A 5 20.23 27.63 2.92
C ASP A 5 19.53 27.26 1.61
N LYS A 6 20.15 27.65 0.50
CA LYS A 6 19.70 27.30 -0.84
C LYS A 6 19.97 25.82 -1.10
N VAL A 7 18.96 25.08 -1.51
CA VAL A 7 19.09 23.67 -1.90
C VAL A 7 20.05 23.60 -3.09
N PRO A 8 21.06 22.71 -3.07
CA PRO A 8 22.00 22.58 -4.17
C PRO A 8 21.30 22.27 -5.49
N GLY A 9 21.80 22.85 -6.59
CA GLY A 9 21.28 22.65 -7.93
C GLY A 9 20.84 23.96 -8.59
N GLU A 10 20.12 23.83 -9.71
CA GLU A 10 19.71 24.94 -10.57
C GLU A 10 18.49 25.69 -10.03
N LEU A 11 17.71 25.06 -9.15
CA LEU A 11 16.46 25.60 -8.65
C LEU A 11 16.70 26.77 -7.69
N ASN A 12 15.83 27.78 -7.76
CA ASN A 12 15.79 28.82 -6.73
C ASN A 12 14.93 28.40 -5.53
N LEU A 13 15.33 27.29 -4.90
CA LEU A 13 14.64 26.68 -3.77
C LEU A 13 15.49 26.80 -2.52
N SER A 14 14.93 27.34 -1.44
CA SER A 14 15.60 27.49 -0.15
C SER A 14 14.80 26.82 0.97
N ILE A 15 15.51 26.33 1.99
CA ILE A 15 14.92 25.76 3.20
C ILE A 15 15.27 26.59 4.43
N GLY A 16 14.38 26.69 5.41
CA GLY A 16 14.65 27.50 6.60
C GLY A 16 13.76 27.20 7.80
N GLY A 17 14.10 27.86 8.91
CA GLY A 17 13.23 27.94 10.09
C GLY A 17 12.50 29.28 10.14
N LEU A 18 11.71 29.49 11.20
CA LEU A 18 10.90 30.70 11.36
C LEU A 18 11.74 31.99 11.37
N PHE A 19 12.95 31.93 11.92
CA PHE A 19 13.86 33.07 11.96
C PHE A 19 14.37 33.50 10.58
N THR A 20 14.32 32.62 9.57
CA THR A 20 14.70 32.97 8.19
C THR A 20 13.79 34.06 7.62
N LEU A 21 12.50 34.06 7.99
CA LEU A 21 11.53 35.08 7.56
C LEU A 21 11.86 36.50 8.04
N ARG A 22 12.63 36.63 9.12
CA ARG A 22 13.03 37.95 9.64
C ARG A 22 14.05 38.65 8.74
N ARG A 23 14.66 37.94 7.79
CA ARG A 23 15.71 38.44 6.90
C ARG A 23 15.16 38.87 5.54
N ARG A 24 14.19 39.79 5.52
CA ARG A 24 13.47 40.21 4.29
C ARG A 24 14.39 40.66 3.17
N GLU A 25 15.40 41.48 3.48
CA GLU A 25 16.38 41.94 2.49
C GLU A 25 17.14 40.78 1.84
N ALA A 26 17.52 39.77 2.62
CA ALA A 26 18.20 38.59 2.10
C ALA A 26 17.27 37.73 1.22
N LEU A 27 16.00 37.61 1.59
CA LEU A 27 14.99 36.90 0.80
C LEU A 27 14.78 37.58 -0.56
N HIS A 28 14.61 38.91 -0.57
CA HIS A 28 14.48 39.67 -1.81
C HIS A 28 15.76 39.62 -2.66
N ALA A 29 16.94 39.74 -2.06
CA ALA A 29 18.22 39.63 -2.77
C ALA A 29 18.44 38.23 -3.39
N ALA A 30 17.88 37.19 -2.77
CA ALA A 30 17.87 35.82 -3.31
C ALA A 30 16.75 35.57 -4.34
N GLY A 31 15.93 36.58 -4.66
CA GLY A 31 14.82 36.45 -5.61
C GLY A 31 13.67 35.58 -5.09
N ILE A 32 13.54 35.41 -3.76
CA ILE A 32 12.40 34.71 -3.18
C ILE A 32 11.15 35.56 -3.39
N SER A 33 10.12 34.95 -3.97
CA SER A 33 8.80 35.54 -4.19
C SER A 33 7.69 34.75 -3.53
N HIS A 34 7.92 33.46 -3.23
CA HIS A 34 6.95 32.56 -2.64
C HIS A 34 7.46 31.98 -1.32
N VAL A 35 6.56 31.82 -0.36
CA VAL A 35 6.84 31.23 0.95
C VAL A 35 5.84 30.10 1.23
N LEU A 36 6.36 28.91 1.54
CA LEU A 36 5.60 27.76 1.98
C LEU A 36 5.86 27.48 3.46
N SER A 37 4.86 27.74 4.30
CA SER A 37 4.89 27.48 5.73
C SER A 37 4.31 26.11 6.05
N VAL A 38 5.11 25.23 6.64
CA VAL A 38 4.68 23.89 7.08
C VAL A 38 4.74 23.83 8.61
N LEU A 39 3.72 24.40 9.25
CA LEU A 39 3.60 24.44 10.71
C LEU A 39 2.19 24.86 11.15
N ARG A 40 1.74 24.36 12.31
CA ARG A 40 0.52 24.80 12.99
C ARG A 40 0.85 25.82 14.09
N LEU A 41 1.01 27.09 13.73
CA LEU A 41 1.15 28.20 14.69
C LEU A 41 0.50 29.48 14.15
N PRO A 42 0.04 30.38 15.01
CA PRO A 42 -0.36 31.72 14.58
C PRO A 42 0.85 32.46 14.01
N LEU A 43 0.74 32.85 12.74
CA LEU A 43 1.77 33.54 11.99
C LEU A 43 1.46 35.04 11.88
N ASP A 44 2.45 35.90 12.17
CA ASP A 44 2.33 37.34 11.95
C ASP A 44 2.31 37.62 10.44
N ARG A 45 1.18 38.11 9.93
CA ARG A 45 0.97 38.42 8.51
C ARG A 45 2.01 39.39 7.96
N LYS A 46 2.57 40.27 8.80
CA LYS A 46 3.61 41.24 8.39
C LYS A 46 4.89 40.58 7.88
N LEU A 47 5.18 39.36 8.32
CA LEU A 47 6.36 38.59 7.87
C LEU A 47 6.25 38.14 6.41
N PHE A 48 5.04 38.09 5.86
CA PHE A 48 4.75 37.56 4.53
C PHE A 48 4.33 38.64 3.53
N GLU A 49 4.30 39.91 3.94
CA GLU A 49 4.00 41.03 3.04
C GLU A 49 4.99 41.06 1.87
N GLY A 50 4.45 41.05 0.65
CA GLY A 50 5.24 41.04 -0.59
C GLY A 50 5.68 39.64 -1.05
N PHE A 51 5.23 38.58 -0.39
CA PHE A 51 5.39 37.20 -0.84
C PHE A 51 4.03 36.56 -1.11
N GLU A 52 3.97 35.67 -2.09
CA GLU A 52 2.86 34.73 -2.20
C GLU A 52 3.03 33.63 -1.14
N HIS A 53 2.00 33.41 -0.32
CA HIS A 53 2.12 32.61 0.90
C HIS A 53 1.13 31.47 0.93
N LYS A 54 1.64 30.24 1.08
CA LYS A 54 0.85 29.02 1.32
C LYS A 54 1.18 28.46 2.70
N VAL A 55 0.14 28.06 3.43
CA VAL A 55 0.26 27.45 4.76
C VAL A 55 -0.27 26.02 4.72
N VAL A 56 0.49 25.11 5.32
CA VAL A 56 0.11 23.73 5.62
C VAL A 56 0.19 23.54 7.13
N GLU A 57 -0.97 23.37 7.76
CA GLU A 57 -1.12 23.35 9.22
C GLU A 57 -0.86 21.95 9.79
N VAL A 58 0.42 21.61 9.98
CA VAL A 58 0.85 20.30 10.48
C VAL A 58 1.82 20.43 11.66
N ASP A 59 1.61 19.58 12.68
CA ASP A 59 2.50 19.43 13.83
C ASP A 59 3.69 18.50 13.54
N ASP A 60 4.77 18.61 14.31
CA ASP A 60 6.01 17.83 14.09
C ASP A 60 6.00 16.52 14.87
N VAL A 61 5.00 15.68 14.58
CA VAL A 61 4.79 14.40 15.26
C VAL A 61 4.64 13.28 14.23
N GLU A 62 4.93 12.05 14.63
CA GLU A 62 5.01 10.89 13.72
C GLU A 62 3.63 10.45 13.21
N ASP A 63 2.57 10.79 13.95
CA ASP A 63 1.17 10.47 13.67
C ASP A 63 0.43 11.57 12.88
N GLU A 64 1.12 12.61 12.40
CA GLU A 64 0.55 13.57 11.45
C GLU A 64 0.60 13.03 10.00
N ASN A 65 -0.36 13.43 9.15
CA ASN A 65 -0.42 13.05 7.74
C ASN A 65 0.09 14.20 6.88
N LEU A 66 1.37 14.21 6.53
CA LEU A 66 1.93 15.23 5.64
C LEU A 66 1.87 14.80 4.17
N LEU A 67 1.76 13.50 3.91
CA LEU A 67 1.73 12.88 2.59
C LEU A 67 0.57 13.39 1.72
N GLU A 68 -0.61 13.63 2.31
CA GLU A 68 -1.77 14.21 1.59
C GLU A 68 -1.46 15.59 1.00
N HIS A 69 -0.55 16.34 1.62
CA HIS A 69 -0.19 17.68 1.18
C HIS A 69 0.93 17.71 0.14
N PHE A 70 1.60 16.59 -0.14
CA PHE A 70 2.73 16.57 -1.06
C PHE A 70 2.37 17.09 -2.46
N PRO A 71 1.27 16.66 -3.11
CA PRO A 71 0.93 17.19 -4.43
C PRO A 71 0.71 18.71 -4.46
N ALA A 72 -0.09 19.23 -3.53
CA ALA A 72 -0.41 20.65 -3.47
C ALA A 72 0.83 21.51 -3.14
N CYS A 73 1.73 21.02 -2.30
CA CYS A 73 3.02 21.66 -2.04
C CYS A 73 3.95 21.62 -3.25
N ASN A 74 4.01 20.47 -3.94
CA ASN A 74 4.84 20.31 -5.13
C ASN A 74 4.40 21.23 -6.26
N SER A 75 3.09 21.34 -6.52
CA SER A 75 2.54 22.29 -7.49
C SER A 75 2.89 23.73 -7.11
N PHE A 76 2.68 24.14 -5.85
CA PHE A 76 3.03 25.48 -5.39
C PHE A 76 4.51 25.83 -5.60
N ILE A 77 5.42 24.87 -5.30
CA ILE A 77 6.86 25.06 -5.52
C ILE A 77 7.16 25.14 -7.03
N GLN A 78 6.56 24.26 -7.83
CA GLN A 78 6.79 24.19 -9.27
C GLN A 78 6.29 25.46 -10.00
N ASP A 79 5.07 25.90 -9.72
CA ASP A 79 4.45 27.08 -10.34
C ASP A 79 5.26 28.36 -10.07
N ALA A 80 5.78 28.48 -8.84
CA ALA A 80 6.64 29.59 -8.44
C ALA A 80 7.98 29.60 -9.19
N LEU A 81 8.60 28.43 -9.37
CA LEU A 81 9.86 28.27 -10.09
C LEU A 81 9.68 28.51 -11.59
N ASP A 82 8.60 28.02 -12.18
CA ASP A 82 8.27 28.21 -13.61
C ASP A 82 7.97 29.67 -13.94
N SER A 83 7.47 30.43 -12.95
CA SER A 83 7.30 31.88 -13.05
C SER A 83 8.62 32.67 -12.93
N GLY A 84 9.76 31.99 -12.82
CA GLY A 84 11.08 32.60 -12.60
C GLY A 84 11.30 33.11 -11.17
N GLY A 85 10.41 32.76 -10.24
CA GLY A 85 10.49 33.12 -8.83
C GLY A 85 11.36 32.17 -8.01
N GLY A 86 11.61 32.55 -6.77
CA GLY A 86 12.24 31.70 -5.76
C GLY A 86 11.27 31.31 -4.65
N VAL A 87 11.48 30.12 -4.08
CA VAL A 87 10.62 29.56 -3.03
C VAL A 87 11.41 29.33 -1.75
N LEU A 88 10.88 29.82 -0.62
CA LEU A 88 11.32 29.43 0.70
C LEU A 88 10.34 28.42 1.31
N VAL A 89 10.79 27.20 1.56
CA VAL A 89 10.04 26.22 2.36
C VAL A 89 10.54 26.27 3.79
N HIS A 90 9.66 26.56 4.75
CA HIS A 90 10.06 26.66 6.15
C HIS A 90 9.07 26.00 7.11
N CYS A 91 9.59 25.63 8.28
CA CYS A 91 8.78 25.24 9.44
C CYS A 91 9.26 26.04 10.66
N ALA A 92 9.15 25.47 11.87
CA ALA A 92 9.69 26.11 13.08
C ALA A 92 11.23 26.14 13.05
N MET A 93 11.86 24.97 13.00
CA MET A 93 13.33 24.82 13.06
C MET A 93 13.99 24.65 11.70
N GLY A 94 13.23 24.44 10.62
CA GLY A 94 13.79 24.06 9.33
C GLY A 94 14.45 22.68 9.34
N LYS A 95 13.94 21.74 10.15
CA LYS A 95 14.55 20.43 10.42
C LYS A 95 13.76 19.26 9.84
N SER A 96 12.49 19.13 10.20
CA SER A 96 11.68 17.94 9.93
C SER A 96 10.57 18.21 8.89
N ARG A 97 9.50 18.95 9.24
CA ARG A 97 8.38 19.27 8.32
C ARG A 97 8.80 19.91 6.99
N SER A 98 9.57 20.99 7.05
CA SER A 98 10.05 21.66 5.82
C SER A 98 11.00 20.78 5.02
N ALA A 99 11.87 20.02 5.69
CA ALA A 99 12.76 19.09 5.02
C ALA A 99 11.98 18.00 4.30
N THR A 100 10.91 17.50 4.91
CA THR A 100 10.02 16.49 4.32
C THR A 100 9.38 17.00 3.04
N ILE A 101 8.79 18.20 3.05
CA ILE A 101 8.19 18.80 1.85
C ILE A 101 9.25 19.06 0.76
N THR A 102 10.41 19.59 1.14
CA THR A 102 11.50 19.81 0.17
C THR A 102 11.98 18.49 -0.43
N CYS A 103 12.12 17.42 0.37
CA CYS A 103 12.44 16.09 -0.13
C CYS A 103 11.37 15.56 -1.09
N ALA A 104 10.09 15.65 -0.72
CA ALA A 104 8.98 15.20 -1.57
C ALA A 104 8.98 15.90 -2.95
N TYR A 105 9.28 17.20 -2.97
CA TYR A 105 9.42 17.95 -4.22
C TYR A 105 10.61 17.49 -5.05
N LEU A 106 11.81 17.36 -4.45
CA LEU A 106 13.01 16.89 -5.15
C LEU A 106 12.83 15.48 -5.71
N MET A 107 12.21 14.58 -4.94
CA MET A 107 11.90 13.23 -5.37
C MET A 107 11.02 13.23 -6.61
N ARG A 108 9.95 14.04 -6.66
CA ARG A 108 9.08 14.14 -7.84
C ARG A 108 9.77 14.82 -9.01
N ARG A 109 10.56 15.87 -8.76
CA ARG A 109 11.21 16.66 -9.80
C ARG A 109 12.35 15.93 -10.51
N TYR A 110 13.07 15.08 -9.78
CA TYR A 110 14.27 14.39 -10.27
C TYR A 110 14.15 12.87 -10.30
N SER A 111 13.01 12.31 -9.90
CA SER A 111 12.78 10.86 -9.79
C SER A 111 13.83 10.15 -8.94
N ILE A 112 14.22 10.77 -7.82
CA ILE A 112 15.24 10.26 -6.90
C ILE A 112 14.63 9.63 -5.65
N THR A 113 15.42 8.85 -4.91
CA THR A 113 15.00 8.23 -3.65
C THR A 113 14.93 9.26 -2.51
N PRO A 114 14.20 8.97 -1.42
CA PRO A 114 14.20 9.81 -0.22
C PRO A 114 15.60 10.09 0.34
N ASP A 115 16.47 9.07 0.35
CA ASP A 115 17.86 9.19 0.82
C ASP A 115 18.67 10.19 -0.01
N GLN A 116 18.53 10.12 -1.35
CA GLN A 116 19.21 11.03 -2.26
C GLN A 116 18.71 12.47 -2.08
N ALA A 117 17.39 12.66 -1.98
CA ALA A 117 16.80 13.97 -1.75
C ALA A 117 17.23 14.58 -0.40
N LEU A 118 17.26 13.76 0.67
CA LEU A 118 17.71 14.18 1.99
C LEU A 118 19.21 14.52 2.01
N ALA A 119 20.04 13.73 1.32
CA ALA A 119 21.46 14.03 1.19
C ALA A 119 21.69 15.38 0.51
N GLN A 120 20.96 15.67 -0.58
CA GLN A 120 21.06 16.93 -1.30
C GLN A 120 20.71 18.13 -0.42
N ILE A 121 19.60 18.10 0.33
CA ILE A 121 19.26 19.23 1.22
C ILE A 121 20.29 19.41 2.35
N ARG A 122 20.90 18.31 2.83
CA ARG A 122 21.89 18.31 3.91
C ARG A 122 23.21 18.97 3.53
N GLU A 123 23.55 19.04 2.25
CA GLU A 123 24.73 19.81 1.80
C GLU A 123 24.61 21.29 2.15
N SER A 124 23.40 21.85 2.06
CA SER A 124 23.11 23.24 2.44
C SER A 124 22.74 23.39 3.92
N ARG A 125 22.01 22.41 4.48
CA ARG A 125 21.48 22.46 5.85
C ARG A 125 21.65 21.10 6.55
N PRO A 126 22.82 20.83 7.15
CA PRO A 126 23.17 19.50 7.70
C PRO A 126 22.22 18.97 8.79
N LEU A 127 21.53 19.86 9.50
CA LEU A 127 20.60 19.50 10.58
C LEU A 127 19.26 18.93 10.08
N CYS A 128 18.99 18.93 8.78
CA CYS A 128 17.76 18.38 8.21
C CYS A 128 17.61 16.90 8.55
N GLU A 129 16.48 16.54 9.13
CA GLU A 129 16.17 15.21 9.63
C GLU A 129 14.65 15.16 9.86
N PRO A 130 13.89 14.66 8.88
CA PRO A 130 12.48 14.28 9.07
C PRO A 130 12.31 13.35 10.26
N ASN A 131 11.21 13.48 11.00
CA ASN A 131 10.84 12.48 12.00
C ASN A 131 10.53 11.12 11.34
N GLU A 132 10.45 10.04 12.15
CA GLU A 132 10.27 8.69 11.62
C GLU A 132 8.96 8.51 10.82
N GLY A 133 7.87 9.14 11.28
CA GLY A 133 6.57 9.08 10.59
C GLY A 133 6.60 9.75 9.22
N PHE A 134 7.20 10.94 9.12
CA PHE A 134 7.41 11.63 7.85
C PHE A 134 8.39 10.90 6.93
N TRP A 135 9.41 10.25 7.49
CA TRP A 135 10.32 9.42 6.71
C TRP A 135 9.61 8.22 6.07
N LYS A 136 8.77 7.51 6.84
CA LYS A 136 7.92 6.43 6.30
C LYS A 136 6.97 6.93 5.21
N GLN A 137 6.43 8.14 5.36
CA GLN A 137 5.58 8.78 4.35
C GLN A 137 6.36 9.10 3.05
N LEU A 138 7.62 9.55 3.12
CA LEU A 138 8.47 9.72 1.94
C LEU A 138 8.76 8.37 1.25
N GLN A 139 9.02 7.32 2.03
CA GLN A 139 9.22 5.98 1.48
C GLN A 139 7.97 5.48 0.75
N LEU A 140 6.79 5.64 1.35
CA LEU A 140 5.52 5.30 0.72
C LEU A 140 5.29 6.13 -0.55
N TYR A 141 5.57 7.43 -0.51
CA TYR A 141 5.46 8.31 -1.69
C TYR A 141 6.37 7.85 -2.84
N HIS A 142 7.59 7.41 -2.53
CA HIS A 142 8.50 6.82 -3.52
C HIS A 142 7.97 5.50 -4.08
N GLN A 143 7.46 4.60 -3.24
CA GLN A 143 6.85 3.33 -3.66
C GLN A 143 5.64 3.54 -4.59
N MET A 144 4.91 4.63 -4.40
CA MET A 144 3.80 5.05 -5.26
C MET A 144 4.25 5.75 -6.54
N ALA A 145 5.56 5.85 -6.80
CA ALA A 145 6.14 6.59 -7.93
C ALA A 145 5.75 8.09 -7.96
N THR A 146 5.63 8.71 -6.78
CA THR A 146 5.39 10.15 -6.60
C THR A 146 4.19 10.69 -7.38
N PRO A 147 2.97 10.17 -7.16
CA PRO A 147 1.81 10.49 -7.98
C PRO A 147 1.34 11.94 -7.80
N GLU A 148 0.63 12.46 -8.79
CA GLU A 148 0.02 13.80 -8.71
C GLU A 148 -1.22 13.82 -7.82
N ASP A 149 -1.87 12.68 -7.66
CA ASP A 149 -3.02 12.48 -6.78
C ASP A 149 -2.71 11.28 -5.87
N VAL A 150 -2.44 11.57 -4.60
CA VAL A 150 -2.14 10.54 -3.59
C VAL A 150 -3.40 9.85 -3.09
N GLU A 151 -4.54 10.55 -3.04
CA GLU A 151 -5.79 10.06 -2.43
C GLU A 151 -6.42 8.91 -3.21
N THR A 152 -6.26 8.93 -4.53
CA THR A 152 -6.72 7.85 -5.42
C THR A 152 -5.80 6.64 -5.45
N THR A 153 -4.60 6.73 -4.87
CA THR A 153 -3.60 5.66 -4.96
C THR A 153 -3.92 4.51 -3.98
N PRO A 154 -4.03 3.25 -4.45
CA PRO A 154 -4.40 2.13 -3.58
C PRO A 154 -3.47 1.89 -2.38
N ALA A 155 -2.17 2.11 -2.55
CA ALA A 155 -1.19 1.99 -1.47
C ALA A 155 -1.41 3.05 -0.36
N TYR A 156 -1.76 4.27 -0.76
CA TYR A 156 -2.09 5.34 0.18
C TYR A 156 -3.37 5.06 0.95
N GLN A 157 -4.44 4.65 0.25
CA GLN A 157 -5.71 4.28 0.88
C GLN A 157 -5.54 3.11 1.87
N ARG A 158 -4.68 2.14 1.53
CA ARG A 158 -4.33 1.04 2.43
C ARG A 158 -3.59 1.52 3.68
N TRP A 159 -2.64 2.45 3.51
CA TRP A 159 -1.91 3.05 4.62
C TRP A 159 -2.85 3.84 5.56
N LEU A 160 -3.76 4.64 5.02
CA LEU A 160 -4.79 5.34 5.81
C LEU A 160 -5.67 4.35 6.58
N TYR A 161 -6.13 3.28 5.92
CA TYR A 161 -6.92 2.25 6.57
C TYR A 161 -6.17 1.59 7.74
N GLN A 162 -4.89 1.22 7.56
CA GLN A 162 -4.09 0.64 8.65
C GLN A 162 -3.97 1.57 9.85
N ARG A 163 -3.79 2.87 9.61
CA ARG A 163 -3.69 3.87 10.67
C ARG A 163 -5.02 4.08 11.39
N GLU A 164 -6.14 4.05 10.67
CA GLU A 164 -7.48 4.06 11.28
C GLU A 164 -7.70 2.83 12.18
N ILE A 165 -7.27 1.64 11.74
CA ILE A 165 -7.34 0.42 12.57
C ILE A 165 -6.50 0.58 13.83
N GLU A 166 -5.29 1.12 13.73
CA GLU A 166 -4.42 1.35 14.88
C GLU A 166 -5.04 2.33 15.89
N LEU A 167 -5.59 3.44 15.41
CA LEU A 167 -6.27 4.45 16.24
C LEU A 167 -7.50 3.87 16.93
N SER A 168 -8.38 3.21 16.16
CA SER A 168 -9.57 2.53 16.68
C SER A 168 -9.20 1.52 17.76
N ARG A 169 -8.14 0.75 17.53
CA ARG A 169 -7.63 -0.22 18.49
C ARG A 169 -7.14 0.45 19.78
N ALA A 170 -6.35 1.52 19.67
CA ALA A 170 -5.85 2.27 20.82
C ALA A 170 -6.98 2.83 21.70
N CYS A 171 -8.11 3.21 21.08
CA CYS A 171 -9.31 3.67 21.77
C CYS A 171 -10.25 2.54 22.23
N GLY A 172 -9.93 1.28 21.95
CA GLY A 172 -10.80 0.14 22.30
C GLY A 172 -12.10 0.10 21.49
N GLN A 173 -12.09 0.66 20.27
CA GLN A 173 -13.25 0.81 19.39
C GLN A 173 -13.09 0.00 18.09
N ALA A 174 -14.20 -0.21 17.39
CA ALA A 174 -14.21 -0.69 16.02
C ALA A 174 -14.01 0.51 15.08
N PRO A 175 -13.38 0.33 13.90
CA PRO A 175 -13.29 1.39 12.90
C PRO A 175 -14.67 1.86 12.46
N GLU A 176 -14.75 3.14 12.11
CA GLU A 176 -15.94 3.71 11.49
C GLU A 176 -16.25 2.97 10.18
N ALA A 177 -17.54 2.65 9.94
CA ALA A 177 -17.99 1.86 8.80
C ALA A 177 -17.47 2.40 7.46
N GLU A 178 -17.52 3.73 7.28
CA GLU A 178 -17.10 4.42 6.05
C GLU A 178 -15.59 4.35 5.79
N LYS A 179 -14.80 4.08 6.84
CA LYS A 179 -13.34 3.95 6.76
C LYS A 179 -12.86 2.52 6.58
N ILE A 180 -13.76 1.53 6.59
CA ILE A 180 -13.39 0.13 6.36
C ILE A 180 -13.07 -0.06 4.87
N ARG A 181 -11.84 -0.46 4.59
CA ARG A 181 -11.40 -0.78 3.23
C ARG A 181 -11.71 -2.23 2.88
N PHE A 182 -12.47 -2.44 1.80
CA PHE A 182 -12.78 -3.76 1.24
C PHE A 182 -11.88 -4.05 0.04
N GLU A 183 -10.95 -5.01 0.17
CA GLU A 183 -9.83 -5.11 -0.77
C GLU A 183 -10.25 -5.60 -2.17
N ASP A 184 -11.35 -6.34 -2.28
CA ASP A 184 -11.93 -6.80 -3.55
C ASP A 184 -12.60 -5.70 -4.38
N GLU A 185 -12.87 -4.53 -3.79
CA GLU A 185 -13.35 -3.34 -4.51
C GLU A 185 -12.20 -2.61 -5.22
N HIS A 186 -10.94 -2.90 -4.86
CA HIS A 186 -9.74 -2.21 -5.37
C HIS A 186 -8.75 -3.11 -6.13
N ARG A 187 -8.74 -4.44 -5.91
CA ARG A 187 -7.75 -5.38 -6.50
C ARG A 187 -8.38 -6.53 -7.29
N GLN A 188 -8.96 -6.22 -8.45
CA GLN A 188 -9.64 -7.24 -9.27
C GLN A 188 -8.69 -8.06 -10.17
N ASP A 189 -7.53 -7.52 -10.56
CA ASP A 189 -6.69 -8.11 -11.63
C ASP A 189 -5.48 -8.92 -11.15
N GLN A 190 -5.41 -9.32 -9.88
CA GLN A 190 -4.29 -10.12 -9.40
C GLN A 190 -4.50 -11.62 -9.61
N ALA A 191 -3.40 -12.31 -9.94
CA ALA A 191 -3.42 -13.75 -10.06
C ALA A 191 -3.62 -14.39 -8.67
N SER A 192 -4.62 -15.26 -8.56
CA SER A 192 -4.82 -16.09 -7.38
C SER A 192 -4.47 -17.55 -7.66
N ASP A 193 -3.67 -18.15 -6.80
CA ASP A 193 -3.30 -19.58 -6.86
C ASP A 193 -4.51 -20.49 -6.61
N PHE A 194 -5.37 -20.10 -5.67
CA PHE A 194 -6.56 -20.87 -5.32
C PHE A 194 -7.71 -20.00 -4.83
N GLU A 195 -8.91 -20.57 -4.93
CA GLU A 195 -10.17 -20.00 -4.50
C GLU A 195 -10.67 -20.75 -3.25
N MET A 196 -11.18 -20.01 -2.28
CA MET A 196 -11.77 -20.51 -1.05
C MET A 196 -13.29 -20.46 -1.14
N ARG A 197 -13.93 -21.63 -0.98
CA ARG A 197 -15.37 -21.81 -1.11
C ARG A 197 -15.99 -22.32 0.19
N CYS A 198 -17.22 -21.92 0.46
CA CYS A 198 -17.98 -22.44 1.61
C CYS A 198 -18.17 -23.96 1.49
N ARG A 199 -17.78 -24.72 2.51
CA ARG A 199 -17.85 -26.20 2.47
C ARG A 199 -19.26 -26.77 2.35
N LYS A 200 -20.27 -26.04 2.87
CA LYS A 200 -21.67 -26.48 2.84
C LYS A 200 -22.35 -26.27 1.48
N CYS A 201 -22.06 -25.17 0.78
CA CYS A 201 -22.83 -24.76 -0.41
C CYS A 201 -21.98 -24.39 -1.64
N ARG A 202 -20.66 -24.52 -1.52
CA ARG A 202 -19.62 -24.26 -2.54
C ARG A 202 -19.60 -22.83 -3.11
N ARG A 203 -20.29 -21.88 -2.46
CA ARG A 203 -20.24 -20.44 -2.79
C ARG A 203 -18.81 -19.93 -2.60
N PRO A 204 -18.21 -19.24 -3.59
CA PRO A 204 -16.96 -18.51 -3.43
C PRO A 204 -17.04 -17.48 -2.31
N LEU A 205 -15.99 -17.43 -1.49
CA LEU A 205 -15.88 -16.47 -0.39
C LEU A 205 -14.64 -15.60 -0.51
N ALA A 206 -13.51 -16.13 -0.95
CA ALA A 206 -12.27 -15.38 -1.07
C ALA A 206 -11.32 -16.07 -2.07
N THR A 207 -10.29 -15.37 -2.51
CA THR A 207 -9.17 -15.93 -3.27
C THR A 207 -7.87 -15.72 -2.49
N SER A 208 -6.82 -16.47 -2.84
CA SER A 208 -5.54 -16.46 -2.11
C SER A 208 -4.83 -15.10 -2.10
N GLN A 209 -5.14 -14.19 -3.04
CA GLN A 209 -4.55 -12.85 -3.11
C GLN A 209 -4.95 -11.92 -1.95
N TYR A 210 -6.05 -12.25 -1.25
CA TYR A 210 -6.54 -11.47 -0.10
C TYR A 210 -6.08 -12.06 1.24
N LEU A 211 -5.18 -13.05 1.23
CA LEU A 211 -4.63 -13.64 2.44
C LEU A 211 -3.67 -12.66 3.13
N ALA A 212 -3.91 -12.45 4.42
CA ALA A 212 -2.97 -11.76 5.28
C ALA A 212 -1.80 -12.69 5.62
N GLU A 213 -0.60 -12.32 5.17
CA GLU A 213 0.63 -13.04 5.48
C GLU A 213 0.96 -12.92 6.97
N HIS A 214 1.36 -14.04 7.57
CA HIS A 214 1.89 -14.10 8.94
C HIS A 214 2.81 -15.31 9.04
N SER A 215 3.88 -15.18 9.82
CA SER A 215 4.96 -16.16 9.92
C SER A 215 5.25 -16.50 11.36
N SER A 216 5.20 -17.80 11.68
CA SER A 216 5.64 -18.32 12.98
C SER A 216 7.04 -17.80 13.31
N PRO A 217 7.33 -17.42 14.57
CA PRO A 217 8.66 -16.96 15.00
C PRO A 217 9.79 -17.98 14.73
N SER A 218 9.44 -19.23 14.40
CA SER A 218 10.34 -20.27 13.91
C SER A 218 10.34 -20.33 12.37
N SER A 219 11.09 -19.45 11.69
CA SER A 219 11.71 -19.52 10.34
C SER A 219 11.19 -20.48 9.24
N HIS A 220 9.91 -20.87 9.25
CA HIS A 220 9.24 -21.71 8.28
C HIS A 220 7.98 -21.01 7.77
N PRO A 221 7.59 -21.19 6.49
CA PRO A 221 6.36 -20.63 5.95
C PRO A 221 5.15 -21.26 6.66
N ALA A 222 4.59 -20.57 7.65
CA ALA A 222 3.61 -21.11 8.60
C ALA A 222 2.18 -21.18 8.07
N SER A 223 1.85 -20.50 6.97
CA SER A 223 0.49 -20.38 6.42
C SER A 223 -0.19 -21.75 6.14
N SER A 224 0.59 -22.78 5.78
CA SER A 224 0.03 -24.10 5.43
C SER A 224 -0.55 -24.86 6.63
N LYS A 225 -0.07 -24.64 7.85
CA LYS A 225 -0.48 -25.40 9.06
C LYS A 225 -1.45 -24.66 9.98
N CYS A 226 -1.76 -23.40 9.70
CA CYS A 226 -2.69 -22.62 10.52
C CYS A 226 -4.12 -23.19 10.46
N SER A 227 -4.88 -23.08 11.55
CA SER A 227 -6.30 -23.54 11.60
C SER A 227 -7.27 -22.58 10.90
N HIS A 228 -6.80 -21.37 10.58
CA HIS A 228 -7.57 -20.28 10.01
C HIS A 228 -6.83 -19.69 8.80
N TYR A 229 -7.59 -19.25 7.81
CA TYR A 229 -7.13 -18.27 6.81
C TYR A 229 -7.42 -16.89 7.34
N PHE A 230 -6.41 -16.03 7.46
CA PHE A 230 -6.61 -14.62 7.78
C PHE A 230 -6.66 -13.82 6.48
N LEU A 231 -7.57 -12.85 6.43
CA LEU A 231 -7.89 -12.13 5.20
C LEU A 231 -7.99 -10.64 5.45
N ASP A 232 -7.80 -9.85 4.40
CA ASP A 232 -8.33 -8.49 4.35
C ASP A 232 -9.88 -8.51 4.36
N PRO A 233 -10.56 -7.42 4.79
CA PRO A 233 -12.00 -7.31 4.65
C PRO A 233 -12.43 -7.44 3.19
N LEU A 234 -13.52 -8.18 2.93
CA LEU A 234 -14.11 -8.37 1.60
C LEU A 234 -15.55 -7.89 1.56
N SER A 235 -16.04 -7.39 0.42
CA SER A 235 -17.35 -6.74 0.28
C SER A 235 -18.51 -7.59 0.77
N TRP A 236 -18.44 -8.92 0.66
CA TRP A 236 -19.53 -9.78 1.15
C TRP A 236 -19.65 -9.79 2.69
N MET A 237 -18.60 -9.36 3.41
CA MET A 237 -18.56 -9.22 4.87
C MET A 237 -19.13 -7.87 5.34
N LYS A 238 -19.33 -6.91 4.43
CA LYS A 238 -19.70 -5.51 4.69
C LYS A 238 -20.85 -5.36 5.70
N ALA A 239 -21.97 -6.05 5.44
CA ALA A 239 -23.16 -6.00 6.31
C ALA A 239 -22.91 -6.44 7.77
N GLU A 240 -21.86 -7.23 8.03
CA GLU A 240 -21.47 -7.61 9.39
C GLU A 240 -20.43 -6.65 9.98
N LEU A 241 -19.41 -6.27 9.21
CA LEU A 241 -18.30 -5.44 9.67
C LEU A 241 -18.71 -3.99 9.96
N GLU A 242 -19.71 -3.46 9.26
CA GLU A 242 -20.20 -2.09 9.44
C GLU A 242 -21.15 -1.93 10.65
N GLN A 243 -21.41 -2.98 11.42
CA GLN A 243 -22.30 -2.92 12.60
C GLN A 243 -21.67 -2.21 13.81
N GLY A 244 -20.39 -1.80 13.73
CA GLY A 244 -19.69 -1.11 14.82
C GLY A 244 -19.34 -2.02 16.02
N LYS A 245 -19.44 -3.34 15.87
CA LYS A 245 -19.06 -4.31 16.90
C LYS A 245 -17.55 -4.55 16.87
N LEU A 246 -16.95 -4.79 18.04
CA LEU A 246 -15.52 -5.12 18.19
C LEU A 246 -15.16 -6.49 17.62
N ASP A 247 -16.06 -7.46 17.73
CA ASP A 247 -15.89 -8.81 17.26
C ASP A 247 -17.23 -9.44 16.87
N GLY A 248 -17.16 -10.51 16.08
CA GLY A 248 -18.36 -11.19 15.65
C GLY A 248 -18.09 -12.38 14.73
N ARG A 249 -19.19 -12.91 14.18
CA ARG A 249 -19.20 -14.14 13.38
C ARG A 249 -19.44 -13.82 11.92
N LEU A 250 -18.68 -14.46 11.05
CA LEU A 250 -18.87 -14.34 9.60
C LEU A 250 -19.69 -15.53 9.10
N GLU A 251 -20.79 -15.23 8.43
CA GLU A 251 -21.70 -16.22 7.86
C GLU A 251 -21.66 -16.23 6.33
N CYS A 252 -21.74 -17.42 5.74
CA CYS A 252 -21.82 -17.53 4.28
C CYS A 252 -23.08 -16.81 3.77
N PRO A 253 -22.97 -15.87 2.81
CA PRO A 253 -24.11 -15.08 2.33
C PRO A 253 -25.21 -15.95 1.71
N LYS A 254 -24.85 -17.12 1.15
CA LYS A 254 -25.78 -18.06 0.51
C LYS A 254 -26.50 -18.99 1.50
N CYS A 255 -25.79 -19.62 2.44
CA CYS A 255 -26.34 -20.70 3.27
C CYS A 255 -26.38 -20.39 4.77
N LYS A 256 -26.01 -19.15 5.16
CA LYS A 256 -26.02 -18.61 6.54
C LYS A 256 -25.27 -19.45 7.57
N THR A 257 -24.42 -20.36 7.11
CA THR A 257 -23.60 -21.17 8.00
C THR A 257 -22.38 -20.36 8.38
N ASN A 258 -22.00 -20.39 9.66
CA ASN A 258 -20.78 -19.77 10.14
C ASN A 258 -19.57 -20.36 9.40
N VAL A 259 -18.77 -19.47 8.79
CA VAL A 259 -17.56 -19.80 8.05
C VAL A 259 -16.32 -19.19 8.68
N GLY A 260 -16.48 -18.26 9.63
CA GLY A 260 -15.38 -17.50 10.19
C GLY A 260 -15.81 -16.58 11.34
N LYS A 261 -14.87 -15.71 11.72
CA LYS A 261 -15.04 -14.68 12.75
C LYS A 261 -14.10 -13.50 12.49
N TYR A 262 -14.45 -12.34 13.03
CA TYR A 262 -13.61 -11.15 13.05
C TYR A 262 -13.40 -10.64 14.48
N ALA A 263 -12.30 -9.96 14.70
CA ALA A 263 -12.00 -9.19 15.91
C ALA A 263 -11.11 -7.99 15.55
N TRP A 264 -11.61 -6.77 15.71
CA TRP A 264 -10.86 -5.54 15.37
C TRP A 264 -9.64 -5.34 16.28
N GLN A 265 -9.72 -5.79 17.52
CA GLN A 265 -8.60 -5.79 18.48
C GLN A 265 -7.51 -6.83 18.15
N GLY A 266 -7.77 -7.69 17.17
CA GLY A 266 -6.86 -8.73 16.71
C GLY A 266 -7.19 -10.11 17.26
N MET A 267 -6.45 -11.09 16.75
CA MET A 267 -6.63 -12.49 17.10
C MET A 267 -5.30 -13.23 17.01
N GLN A 268 -5.03 -14.09 18.00
CA GLN A 268 -3.88 -14.98 17.96
C GLN A 268 -4.15 -16.15 17.00
N CYS A 269 -3.25 -16.33 16.04
CA CYS A 269 -3.22 -17.49 15.17
C CYS A 269 -2.63 -18.71 15.90
N SER A 270 -2.95 -19.92 15.43
CA SER A 270 -2.38 -21.16 15.96
C SER A 270 -0.85 -21.29 15.79
N CYS A 271 -0.23 -20.47 14.93
CA CYS A 271 1.23 -20.38 14.83
C CYS A 271 1.88 -19.49 15.92
N GLY A 272 1.08 -18.77 16.71
CA GLY A 272 1.55 -17.84 17.74
C GLY A 272 1.42 -16.36 17.36
N ASP A 273 1.30 -16.04 16.07
CA ASP A 273 1.25 -14.65 15.60
C ASP A 273 -0.03 -13.94 15.99
N TRP A 274 0.08 -12.66 16.36
CA TRP A 274 -1.06 -11.78 16.63
C TRP A 274 -1.42 -10.99 15.37
N ILE A 275 -2.61 -11.21 14.81
CA ILE A 275 -3.03 -10.63 13.53
C ILE A 275 -4.08 -9.54 13.79
N VAL A 276 -3.89 -8.37 13.19
CA VAL A 276 -4.72 -7.18 13.37
C VAL A 276 -5.01 -6.51 12.00
N PRO A 277 -6.27 -6.29 11.62
CA PRO A 277 -7.47 -6.82 12.29
C PRO A 277 -7.54 -8.35 12.15
N GLY A 278 -8.12 -9.02 13.14
CA GLY A 278 -8.24 -10.46 13.17
C GLY A 278 -9.45 -10.95 12.37
N ILE A 279 -9.44 -10.85 11.05
CA ILE A 279 -10.53 -11.34 10.17
C ILE A 279 -10.14 -12.72 9.64
N SER A 280 -10.93 -13.74 9.93
CA SER A 280 -10.55 -15.12 9.62
C SER A 280 -11.68 -16.01 9.12
N LEU A 281 -11.35 -16.91 8.20
CA LEU A 281 -12.18 -18.05 7.81
C LEU A 281 -11.60 -19.34 8.40
N ALA A 282 -12.45 -20.19 8.98
CA ALA A 282 -12.03 -21.43 9.60
C ALA A 282 -11.76 -22.50 8.53
N LYS A 283 -10.54 -23.06 8.45
CA LYS A 283 -10.19 -24.04 7.40
C LYS A 283 -11.15 -25.23 7.35
N GLY A 284 -11.62 -25.72 8.50
CA GLY A 284 -12.60 -26.82 8.56
C GLY A 284 -13.96 -26.53 7.90
N ARG A 285 -14.29 -25.27 7.63
CA ARG A 285 -15.54 -24.78 7.01
C ARG A 285 -15.35 -24.33 5.55
N ILE A 286 -14.13 -24.42 5.02
CA ILE A 286 -13.74 -23.92 3.70
C ILE A 286 -13.16 -25.06 2.87
N ASP A 287 -13.48 -25.08 1.58
CA ASP A 287 -12.81 -25.93 0.60
C ASP A 287 -11.91 -25.06 -0.30
N GLU A 288 -10.69 -25.52 -0.56
CA GLU A 288 -9.78 -24.91 -1.52
C GLU A 288 -10.00 -25.51 -2.92
N GLN A 289 -10.03 -24.65 -3.94
CA GLN A 289 -10.04 -25.03 -5.34
C GLN A 289 -8.91 -24.31 -6.07
N LYS A 290 -7.93 -25.07 -6.56
CA LYS A 290 -6.81 -24.49 -7.34
C LYS A 290 -7.33 -23.81 -8.60
N SER A 291 -6.80 -22.62 -8.89
CA SER A 291 -7.08 -21.91 -10.13
C SER A 291 -6.44 -22.68 -11.29
N ARG A 292 -7.23 -23.10 -12.28
CA ARG A 292 -6.69 -23.65 -13.53
C ARG A 292 -6.22 -22.46 -14.36
N HIS A 293 -4.92 -22.17 -14.36
CA HIS A 293 -4.36 -21.21 -15.31
C HIS A 293 -4.74 -21.61 -16.74
N LYS A 294 -5.45 -20.72 -17.45
CA LYS A 294 -5.55 -20.76 -18.90
C LYS A 294 -4.23 -20.24 -19.47
N GLY A 295 -3.25 -21.13 -19.66
CA GLY A 295 -1.99 -20.75 -20.29
C GLY A 295 -0.89 -21.80 -20.19
N GLY A 296 -0.89 -22.76 -21.12
CA GLY A 296 0.21 -23.68 -21.41
C GLY A 296 -0.13 -24.46 -22.69
N PRO A 297 0.70 -24.45 -23.74
CA PRO A 297 0.35 -24.99 -25.05
C PRO A 297 0.44 -26.53 -25.07
N ASN A 298 -0.51 -27.16 -25.77
CA ASN A 298 -0.51 -28.56 -26.22
C ASN A 298 -0.04 -29.63 -25.21
N GLU A 299 -1.00 -30.18 -24.46
CA GLU A 299 -1.01 -31.62 -24.22
C GLU A 299 -2.38 -32.17 -24.63
N SER A 300 -2.34 -33.01 -25.65
CA SER A 300 -3.47 -33.76 -26.20
C SER A 300 -4.20 -34.50 -25.08
N SER A 301 -5.46 -34.13 -24.89
CA SER A 301 -6.41 -34.85 -24.05
C SER A 301 -6.67 -36.25 -24.59
N GLU A 302 -5.96 -37.26 -24.06
CA GLU A 302 -6.43 -38.63 -24.11
C GLU A 302 -7.62 -38.76 -23.14
N ILE A 303 -8.81 -38.83 -23.72
CA ILE A 303 -10.06 -39.11 -23.03
C ILE A 303 -10.05 -40.60 -22.65
N GLY A 304 -9.56 -40.92 -21.46
CA GLY A 304 -9.65 -42.26 -20.88
C GLY A 304 -11.06 -42.57 -20.38
N ILE A 305 -11.95 -43.01 -21.26
CA ILE A 305 -13.22 -43.63 -20.86
C ILE A 305 -12.90 -45.02 -20.30
N ARG A 306 -13.04 -45.20 -18.98
CA ARG A 306 -13.00 -46.52 -18.34
C ARG A 306 -14.28 -47.29 -18.67
N MET A 307 -14.18 -48.33 -19.49
CA MET A 307 -15.22 -49.35 -19.65
C MET A 307 -15.18 -50.36 -18.50
N PRO A 308 -16.34 -50.87 -18.03
CA PRO A 308 -16.42 -51.86 -16.96
C PRO A 308 -16.04 -53.27 -17.46
N PRO A 309 -15.57 -54.17 -16.58
CA PRO A 309 -15.06 -55.47 -16.98
C PRO A 309 -16.21 -56.49 -17.13
N GLY A 310 -16.28 -57.15 -18.29
CA GLY A 310 -17.07 -58.37 -18.47
C GLY A 310 -18.00 -58.38 -19.68
N ALA A 311 -17.47 -58.70 -20.86
CA ALA A 311 -18.23 -59.36 -21.93
C ALA A 311 -17.24 -60.03 -22.89
N GLY A 312 -17.22 -61.37 -22.89
CA GLY A 312 -16.37 -62.17 -23.75
C GLY A 312 -16.85 -62.22 -25.21
N GLY A 313 -15.94 -62.61 -26.11
CA GLY A 313 -16.27 -62.90 -27.50
C GLY A 313 -15.07 -63.44 -28.27
N LYS A 314 -15.12 -64.73 -28.60
CA LYS A 314 -14.11 -65.55 -29.31
C LYS A 314 -13.82 -65.08 -30.75
N ARG A 315 -12.57 -65.40 -31.18
CA ARG A 315 -12.08 -65.88 -32.52
C ARG A 315 -12.49 -65.06 -33.76
N SER A 316 -11.58 -64.71 -34.67
CA SER A 316 -10.89 -65.55 -35.69
C SER A 316 -9.92 -64.59 -36.42
N GLY A 317 -8.68 -64.90 -36.81
CA GLY A 317 -8.28 -65.91 -37.80
C GLY A 317 -7.85 -65.22 -39.11
N ASP A 318 -6.67 -65.60 -39.64
CA ASP A 318 -6.08 -65.28 -40.96
C ASP A 318 -5.34 -63.93 -41.12
N GLY A 319 -4.15 -63.81 -41.73
CA GLY A 319 -3.24 -64.76 -42.40
C GLY A 319 -2.14 -63.99 -43.18
N GLY A 320 -0.97 -64.62 -43.41
CA GLY A 320 0.09 -64.24 -44.39
C GLY A 320 1.26 -63.40 -43.84
N SER A 321 2.49 -63.90 -43.65
CA SER A 321 3.53 -64.30 -44.65
C SER A 321 3.96 -63.13 -45.55
N GLY A 322 5.22 -62.70 -45.72
CA GLY A 322 6.55 -63.09 -45.26
C GLY A 322 7.62 -62.34 -46.08
N VAL A 323 8.89 -62.47 -45.69
CA VAL A 323 10.12 -62.42 -46.51
C VAL A 323 10.72 -61.05 -46.95
N LEU A 324 11.86 -60.72 -46.29
CA LEU A 324 13.20 -60.33 -46.78
C LEU A 324 13.40 -59.60 -48.13
N ALA A 325 14.14 -58.49 -48.09
CA ALA A 325 15.40 -58.20 -48.84
C ALA A 325 15.80 -56.72 -48.58
N LYS A 326 16.91 -56.42 -47.90
CA LYS A 326 18.29 -56.20 -48.41
C LYS A 326 18.49 -54.97 -49.32
N GLU A 327 19.44 -54.16 -48.85
CA GLU A 327 20.49 -53.42 -49.59
C GLU A 327 20.26 -51.99 -50.11
N ASN A 328 21.03 -51.10 -49.47
CA ASN A 328 21.91 -50.06 -50.01
C ASN A 328 21.34 -48.76 -50.62
N LEU A 329 21.98 -47.68 -50.13
CA LEU A 329 21.98 -46.27 -50.54
C LEU A 329 20.78 -45.43 -50.09
#